data_AF-A0AAV3Z4Z0-F1
#
_entry.id   AF-A0AAV3Z4Z0-F1
#
_cell.length_a   1.000
_cell.length_b   1.000
_cell.length_c   1.000
_cell.angle_alpha   90.00
_cell.angle_beta   90.00
_cell.angle_gamma   90.00
#
_symmetry.space_group_name_H-M   'P 1'
#
loop_
_entity.id
_entity.type
_entity.pdbx_description
1 polymer ?
#
loop_
_entity_poly.entity_id
_entity_poly.type
_entity_poly.pdbx_seq_one_letter_code
_entity_poly.pdbx_strand_id
1 'polypeptide(L)'
;MLPRIKASEYVRTKPQVIDKIKEDVIVKKVREIYSSNEDVLESPSNRRQIYNIKAHTQTKGQVIPKANFADQVSALEERQHTMPFVKLIVRQYKKVPSVILYTEEQISDIKRFCCPPVTAESTVFGFDKTFNLSNVHVTVSVYKCLGVKRRSTNDHPFFVVPYYFMATVTRTRFFCTIYLDN
;
A
#
# COMPACT_ATOMS: atom_id res chain seq x y z
N MET A 1 -3.08 -20.22 -39.83
CA MET A 1 -3.66 -19.40 -38.74
C MET A 1 -2.51 -18.91 -37.86
N LEU A 2 -2.13 -17.64 -37.95
CA LEU A 2 -1.09 -17.09 -37.07
C LEU A 2 -1.69 -16.78 -35.70
N PRO A 3 -1.02 -17.13 -34.59
CA PRO A 3 -1.54 -16.85 -33.26
C PRO A 3 -1.56 -15.33 -33.02
N ARG A 4 -2.75 -14.80 -32.68
CA ARG A 4 -2.90 -13.45 -32.13
C ARG A 4 -2.13 -13.39 -30.82
N ILE A 5 -0.97 -12.75 -30.82
CA ILE A 5 -0.27 -12.34 -29.61
C ILE A 5 -1.24 -11.42 -28.85
N LYS A 6 -1.78 -11.89 -27.73
CA LYS A 6 -2.54 -11.04 -26.80
C LYS A 6 -1.57 -9.98 -26.30
N ALA A 7 -1.74 -8.73 -26.74
CA ALA A 7 -1.11 -7.60 -26.07
C ALA A 7 -1.47 -7.68 -24.58
N SER A 8 -0.47 -7.56 -23.71
CA SER A 8 -0.71 -7.55 -22.27
C SER A 8 -1.68 -6.43 -21.93
N GLU A 9 -2.66 -6.70 -21.05
CA GLU A 9 -3.65 -5.72 -20.58
C GLU A 9 -3.00 -4.42 -20.07
N TYR A 10 -1.76 -4.52 -19.59
CA TYR A 10 -0.94 -3.40 -19.15
C TYR A 10 0.31 -3.29 -20.02
N VAL A 11 0.54 -2.11 -20.60
CA VAL A 11 1.77 -1.76 -21.33
C VAL A 11 2.61 -0.89 -20.41
N ARG A 12 3.83 -1.35 -20.08
CA ARG A 12 4.79 -0.57 -19.28
C ARG A 12 5.67 0.29 -20.17
N THR A 13 5.94 1.52 -19.74
CA THR A 13 6.97 2.37 -20.34
C THR A 13 8.32 1.66 -20.30
N LYS A 14 9.04 1.66 -21.43
CA LYS A 14 10.38 1.06 -21.53
C LYS A 14 11.33 1.74 -20.52
N PRO A 15 12.26 0.99 -19.88
CA PRO A 15 13.21 1.55 -18.92
C PRO A 15 14.03 2.71 -19.48
N GLN A 16 14.50 2.60 -20.73
CA GLN A 16 15.28 3.64 -21.41
C GLN A 16 14.54 4.99 -21.50
N VAL A 17 13.22 4.94 -21.77
CA VAL A 17 12.36 6.13 -21.82
C VAL A 17 12.21 6.75 -20.42
N ILE A 18 12.11 5.93 -19.38
CA ILE A 18 12.06 6.41 -17.99
C ILE A 18 13.35 7.13 -17.61
N ASP A 19 14.52 6.60 -18.00
CA ASP A 19 15.81 7.21 -17.67
C ASP A 19 16.01 8.54 -18.41
N LYS A 20 15.66 8.60 -19.70
CA LYS A 20 15.64 9.85 -20.47
C LYS A 20 14.72 10.90 -19.85
N ILE A 21 13.52 10.50 -19.38
CA ILE A 21 12.60 11.42 -18.69
C ILE A 21 13.20 11.94 -17.39
N LYS A 22 13.94 11.12 -16.61
CA LYS A 22 14.60 11.60 -15.38
C LYS A 22 15.60 12.71 -15.66
N GLU A 23 16.36 12.60 -16.75
CA GLU A 23 17.31 13.63 -17.19
C GLU A 23 16.58 14.89 -17.70
N ASP A 24 15.61 14.71 -18.60
CA ASP A 24 14.87 15.82 -19.22
C ASP A 24 14.06 16.64 -18.20
N VAL A 25 13.52 16.00 -17.16
CA VAL A 25 12.68 16.64 -16.14
C VAL A 25 13.44 17.66 -15.28
N ILE A 26 14.77 17.56 -15.23
CA ILE A 26 15.65 18.53 -14.55
C ILE A 26 15.62 19.87 -15.29
N VAL A 27 15.57 19.84 -16.62
CA VAL A 27 15.79 21.01 -17.48
C VAL A 27 14.50 21.52 -18.12
N LYS A 28 13.61 20.62 -18.56
CA LYS A 28 12.44 20.92 -19.40
C LYS A 28 11.14 20.93 -18.60
N LYS A 29 10.12 21.61 -19.14
CA LYS A 29 8.76 21.55 -18.58
C LYS A 29 8.08 20.24 -18.99
N VAL A 30 7.24 19.70 -18.12
CA VAL A 30 6.52 18.43 -18.35
C VAL A 30 5.74 18.43 -19.67
N ARG A 31 5.19 19.59 -20.08
CA ARG A 31 4.46 19.74 -21.34
C ARG A 31 5.36 19.53 -22.55
N GLU A 32 6.59 20.05 -22.51
CA GLU A 32 7.57 19.96 -23.60
C GLU A 32 8.08 18.53 -23.78
N ILE A 33 8.34 17.84 -22.67
CA ILE A 33 8.78 16.42 -22.65
C ILE A 33 7.70 15.50 -23.23
N TYR A 34 6.42 15.82 -23.00
CA TYR A 34 5.32 15.03 -23.52
C TYR A 34 5.06 15.30 -25.00
N SER A 35 5.21 16.55 -25.45
CA SER A 35 4.98 16.94 -26.86
C SER A 35 6.12 16.59 -27.80
N SER A 36 7.34 16.35 -27.30
CA SER A 36 8.52 16.08 -28.13
C SER A 36 8.66 14.62 -28.59
N ASN A 37 7.82 13.70 -28.11
CA ASN A 37 7.88 12.30 -28.51
C ASN A 37 6.91 12.06 -29.66
N GLU A 38 7.41 12.13 -30.88
CA GLU A 38 6.64 11.82 -32.10
C GLU A 38 6.45 10.30 -32.28
N ASP A 39 7.30 9.48 -31.63
CA ASP A 39 7.26 8.04 -31.74
C ASP A 39 6.44 7.40 -30.60
N VAL A 40 5.31 6.78 -30.95
CA VAL A 40 4.35 6.17 -30.00
C VAL A 40 5.02 5.07 -29.18
N LEU A 41 6.04 4.41 -29.74
CA LEU A 41 6.75 3.28 -29.11
C LEU A 41 7.86 3.70 -28.13
N GLU A 42 8.27 4.97 -28.17
CA GLU A 42 9.28 5.57 -27.27
C GLU A 42 8.70 6.65 -26.37
N SER A 43 7.38 6.77 -26.36
CA SER A 43 6.65 7.73 -25.53
C SER A 43 6.36 7.18 -24.14
N PRO A 44 6.31 8.04 -23.10
CA PRO A 44 5.79 7.65 -21.80
C PRO A 44 4.33 7.21 -21.90
N SER A 45 3.95 6.14 -21.19
CA SER A 45 2.58 5.62 -21.20
C SER A 45 1.53 6.65 -20.77
N ASN A 46 1.89 7.62 -19.92
CA ASN A 46 0.98 8.69 -19.49
C ASN A 46 1.77 9.92 -19.02
N ARG A 47 1.28 11.11 -19.32
CA ARG A 47 1.78 12.39 -18.78
C ARG A 47 1.91 12.40 -17.26
N ARG A 48 1.03 11.70 -16.52
CA ARG A 48 1.11 11.53 -15.06
C ARG A 48 2.42 10.90 -14.60
N GLN A 49 3.01 10.02 -15.41
CA GLN A 49 4.30 9.39 -15.13
C GLN A 49 5.42 10.43 -15.04
N ILE A 50 5.45 11.41 -15.95
CA ILE A 50 6.44 12.49 -15.96
C ILE A 50 6.27 13.37 -14.72
N TYR A 51 5.03 13.70 -14.34
CA TYR A 51 4.76 14.46 -13.11
C TYR A 51 5.25 13.73 -11.85
N ASN A 52 5.02 12.42 -11.75
CA ASN A 52 5.50 11.61 -10.63
C ASN A 52 7.03 11.58 -10.58
N ILE A 53 7.70 11.40 -11.73
CA ILE A 53 9.17 11.41 -11.83
C ILE A 53 9.72 12.79 -11.42
N LYS A 54 9.07 13.88 -11.83
CA LYS A 54 9.43 15.25 -11.43
C LYS A 54 9.31 15.49 -9.94
N ALA A 55 8.17 15.14 -9.35
CA ALA A 55 7.98 15.25 -7.90
C ALA A 55 9.04 14.44 -7.14
N HIS A 56 9.37 13.24 -7.63
CA HIS A 56 10.34 12.38 -6.96
C HIS A 56 11.79 12.88 -7.13
N THR A 57 12.10 13.52 -8.25
CA THR A 57 13.44 14.10 -8.51
C THR A 57 13.66 15.36 -7.70
N GLN A 58 12.62 16.21 -7.56
CA GLN A 58 12.68 17.43 -6.73
C GLN A 58 12.81 17.10 -5.24
N THR A 59 12.17 16.03 -4.77
CA THR A 59 12.26 15.60 -3.36
C THR A 59 13.58 14.94 -2.99
N LYS A 60 14.37 14.43 -3.96
CA LYS A 60 15.71 13.86 -3.69
C LYS A 60 16.72 14.88 -3.17
N GLY A 61 16.53 16.18 -3.44
CA GLY A 61 17.43 17.25 -2.98
C GLY A 61 17.08 17.84 -1.62
N GLN A 62 15.88 17.57 -1.08
CA GLN A 62 15.54 17.95 0.28
C GLN A 62 16.11 16.90 1.23
N VAL A 63 17.19 17.24 1.92
CA VAL A 63 17.62 16.56 3.15
C VAL A 63 16.58 16.89 4.22
N ILE A 64 15.40 16.27 4.13
CA ILE A 64 14.54 16.15 5.29
C ILE A 64 15.36 15.32 6.26
N PRO A 65 15.66 15.81 7.48
CA PRO A 65 16.32 14.98 8.48
C PRO A 65 15.49 13.71 8.57
N LYS A 66 16.07 12.57 8.19
CA LYS A 66 15.39 11.29 8.36
C LYS A 66 15.25 11.12 9.87
N ALA A 67 14.11 11.51 10.42
CA ALA A 67 13.71 11.13 11.77
C ALA A 67 13.97 9.64 11.86
N ASN A 68 14.84 9.24 12.80
CA ASN A 68 15.25 7.86 12.86
C ASN A 68 14.00 7.03 13.20
N PHE A 69 14.03 5.72 12.90
CA PHE A 69 12.83 4.90 13.10
C PHE A 69 12.35 4.89 14.57
N ALA A 70 13.29 5.00 15.53
CA ALA A 70 12.94 5.08 16.95
C ALA A 70 12.17 6.36 17.28
N ASP A 71 12.57 7.51 16.73
CA ASP A 71 11.87 8.79 16.90
C ASP A 71 10.44 8.70 16.34
N GLN A 72 10.25 8.02 15.21
CA GLN A 72 8.94 7.83 14.60
C GLN A 72 8.02 6.96 15.46
N VAL A 73 8.55 5.89 16.07
CA VAL A 73 7.77 5.05 17.00
C VAL A 73 7.45 5.80 18.28
N SER A 74 8.40 6.56 18.83
CA SER A 74 8.16 7.38 20.02
C SER A 74 7.10 8.46 19.75
N ALA A 75 7.16 9.14 18.60
CA ALA A 75 6.13 10.10 18.19
C ALA A 75 4.75 9.44 17.97
N LEU A 76 4.72 8.19 17.53
CA LEU A 76 3.48 7.42 17.40
C LEU A 76 2.90 7.04 18.76
N GLU A 77 3.74 6.67 19.74
CA GLU A 77 3.33 6.38 21.12
C GLU A 77 2.72 7.61 21.79
N GLU A 78 3.38 8.76 21.68
CA GLU A 78 2.86 10.04 22.19
C GLU A 78 1.47 10.37 21.63
N ARG A 79 1.21 9.97 20.38
CA ARG A 79 -0.05 10.23 19.67
C ARG A 79 -1.02 9.06 19.72
N GLN A 80 -0.69 7.94 20.35
CA GLN A 80 -1.55 6.76 20.37
C GLN A 80 -2.94 7.09 20.93
N HIS A 81 -3.00 7.92 21.98
CA HIS A 81 -4.26 8.34 22.62
C HIS A 81 -5.11 9.27 21.74
N THR A 82 -4.51 9.97 20.77
CA THR A 82 -5.23 10.88 19.87
C THR A 82 -5.61 10.21 18.55
N MET A 83 -5.05 9.03 18.27
CA MET A 83 -5.26 8.29 17.04
C MET A 83 -6.09 7.02 17.32
N PRO A 84 -7.42 7.05 17.16
CA PRO A 84 -8.31 5.97 17.61
C PRO A 84 -8.09 4.63 16.89
N PHE A 85 -7.36 4.63 15.78
CA PHE A 85 -7.00 3.44 15.02
C PHE A 85 -5.67 2.82 15.46
N VAL A 86 -4.87 3.48 16.30
CA VAL A 86 -3.61 2.94 16.85
C VAL A 86 -3.93 2.22 18.14
N LYS A 87 -3.92 0.88 18.12
CA LYS A 87 -4.47 0.08 19.20
C LYS A 87 -3.40 -0.44 20.14
N LEU A 88 -2.31 -0.92 19.58
CA LEU A 88 -1.22 -1.47 20.37
C LEU A 88 0.11 -1.18 19.71
N ILE A 89 1.06 -0.71 20.52
CA ILE A 89 2.47 -0.59 20.16
C ILE A 89 3.24 -1.54 21.07
N VAL A 90 3.81 -2.60 20.48
CA VAL A 90 4.54 -3.65 21.18
C VAL A 90 6.03 -3.36 21.06
N ARG A 91 6.66 -3.01 22.18
CA ARG A 91 8.13 -2.99 22.32
C ARG A 91 8.57 -4.19 23.14
N GLN A 92 9.39 -5.06 22.54
CA GLN A 92 10.03 -6.17 23.26
C GLN A 92 11.54 -5.97 23.23
N TYR A 93 12.22 -6.30 24.34
CA TYR A 93 13.68 -6.19 24.42
C TYR A 93 14.34 -6.96 23.27
N LYS A 94 15.26 -6.29 22.57
CA LYS A 94 15.96 -6.82 21.37
C LYS A 94 15.06 -7.23 20.20
N LYS A 95 13.79 -6.82 20.18
CA LYS A 95 12.91 -7.00 19.01
C LYS A 95 12.49 -5.65 18.46
N VAL A 96 12.10 -5.69 17.19
CA VAL A 96 11.65 -4.49 16.50
C VAL A 96 10.23 -4.14 16.94
N PRO A 97 9.91 -2.85 17.17
CA PRO A 97 8.56 -2.44 17.51
C PRO A 97 7.55 -2.93 16.48
N SER A 98 6.41 -3.38 16.98
CA SER A 98 5.26 -3.78 16.17
C SER A 98 4.07 -2.93 16.53
N VAL A 99 3.27 -2.54 15.55
CA VAL A 99 2.10 -1.70 15.73
C VAL A 99 0.88 -2.38 15.13
N ILE A 100 -0.19 -2.46 15.91
CA ILE A 100 -1.48 -3.00 15.50
C ILE A 100 -2.42 -1.83 15.25
N LEU A 101 -2.93 -1.72 14.02
CA LEU A 101 -3.87 -0.68 13.63
C LEU A 101 -5.21 -1.24 13.18
N TYR A 102 -6.28 -0.79 13.84
CA TYR A 102 -7.67 -1.04 13.44
C TYR A 102 -8.61 -0.04 14.11
N THR A 103 -9.75 0.22 13.49
CA THR A 103 -10.90 0.87 14.14
C THR A 103 -11.85 -0.18 14.69
N GLU A 104 -12.67 0.20 15.68
CA GLU A 104 -13.68 -0.72 16.24
C GLU A 104 -14.73 -1.12 15.19
N GLU A 105 -15.10 -0.20 14.30
CA GLU A 105 -15.99 -0.46 13.17
C GLU A 105 -15.43 -1.57 12.28
N GLN A 106 -14.13 -1.55 12.02
CA GLN A 106 -13.47 -2.55 11.20
C GLN A 106 -13.46 -3.94 11.84
N ILE A 107 -13.23 -4.03 13.16
CA ILE A 107 -13.32 -5.30 13.90
C ILE A 107 -14.77 -5.80 13.94
N SER A 108 -15.73 -4.89 14.14
CA SER A 108 -17.16 -5.20 14.10
C SER A 108 -17.58 -5.77 12.76
N ASP A 109 -17.13 -5.16 11.65
CA ASP A 109 -17.39 -5.67 10.30
C ASP A 109 -16.75 -7.04 10.06
N ILE A 110 -15.52 -7.27 10.54
CA ILE A 110 -14.87 -8.58 10.43
C ILE A 110 -15.66 -9.63 11.21
N LYS A 111 -16.06 -9.35 12.45
CA LYS A 111 -16.91 -10.26 13.23
C LYS A 111 -18.23 -10.53 12.50
N ARG A 112 -18.89 -9.49 12.00
CA ARG A 112 -20.18 -9.57 11.31
C ARG A 112 -20.12 -10.37 10.02
N PHE A 113 -19.10 -10.17 9.19
CA PHE A 113 -19.04 -10.76 7.84
C PHE A 113 -18.21 -12.03 7.78
N CYS A 114 -17.17 -12.17 8.62
CA CYS A 114 -16.25 -13.30 8.57
C CYS A 114 -16.48 -14.33 9.68
N CYS A 115 -17.15 -13.94 10.76
CA CYS A 115 -17.51 -14.83 11.87
C CYS A 115 -19.02 -14.79 12.19
N PRO A 116 -19.93 -14.81 11.19
CA PRO A 116 -21.36 -14.77 11.48
C PRO A 116 -21.84 -16.07 12.13
N PRO A 117 -23.03 -16.06 12.75
CA PRO A 117 -23.76 -17.28 13.08
C PRO A 117 -23.96 -18.16 11.83
N VAL A 118 -24.08 -19.47 12.04
CA VAL A 118 -24.19 -20.49 10.97
C VAL A 118 -25.29 -20.21 9.94
N THR A 119 -26.29 -19.42 10.31
CA THR A 119 -27.47 -19.10 9.49
C THR A 119 -27.28 -17.93 8.52
N ALA A 120 -26.16 -17.20 8.58
CA ALA A 120 -25.93 -16.02 7.76
C ALA A 120 -24.77 -16.20 6.76
N GLU A 121 -24.81 -15.44 5.67
CA GLU A 121 -23.75 -15.42 4.67
C GLU A 121 -22.41 -14.99 5.30
N SER A 122 -21.36 -15.74 5.01
CA SER A 122 -20.00 -15.47 5.49
C SER A 122 -19.03 -15.18 4.34
N THR A 123 -18.01 -14.38 4.61
CA THR A 123 -16.85 -14.19 3.73
C THR A 123 -15.60 -14.76 4.38
N VAL A 124 -14.63 -15.10 3.54
CA VAL A 124 -13.27 -15.41 3.99
C VAL A 124 -12.59 -14.14 4.51
N PHE A 125 -11.95 -14.27 5.66
CA PHE A 125 -10.96 -13.31 6.18
C PHE A 125 -9.56 -13.79 5.77
N GLY A 126 -8.91 -13.04 4.90
CA GLY A 126 -7.59 -13.37 4.37
C GLY A 126 -6.50 -12.44 4.90
N PHE A 127 -5.26 -12.91 4.87
CA PHE A 127 -4.07 -12.10 5.09
C PHE A 127 -3.25 -12.12 3.82
N ASP A 128 -2.84 -10.94 3.35
CA ASP A 128 -1.92 -10.85 2.23
C ASP A 128 -0.48 -10.99 2.72
N LYS A 129 0.42 -11.37 1.81
CA LYS A 129 1.85 -11.43 2.09
C LYS A 129 2.34 -10.08 2.57
N THR A 130 3.25 -10.10 3.53
CA THR A 130 3.84 -8.89 4.09
C THR A 130 4.53 -8.07 3.00
N PHE A 131 4.12 -6.81 2.87
CA PHE A 131 4.66 -5.85 1.92
C PHE A 131 5.74 -4.98 2.57
N ASN A 132 6.72 -4.55 1.79
CA ASN A 132 7.68 -3.54 2.23
C ASN A 132 7.11 -2.16 1.89
N LEU A 133 6.72 -1.39 2.91
CA LEU A 133 6.39 0.02 2.78
C LEU A 133 7.54 0.83 3.36
N SER A 134 8.42 1.34 2.48
CA SER A 134 9.65 2.02 2.89
C SER A 134 10.51 1.11 3.78
N ASN A 135 10.75 1.50 5.04
CA ASN A 135 11.55 0.75 6.02
C ASN A 135 10.70 -0.15 6.94
N VAL A 136 9.43 -0.37 6.62
CA VAL A 136 8.49 -1.10 7.47
C VAL A 136 7.86 -2.24 6.69
N HIS A 137 7.75 -3.40 7.34
CA HIS A 137 7.00 -4.54 6.86
C HIS A 137 5.54 -4.40 7.28
N VAL A 138 4.63 -4.48 6.33
CA VAL A 138 3.20 -4.33 6.58
C VAL A 138 2.47 -5.57 6.13
N THR A 139 1.85 -6.26 7.08
CA THR A 139 0.89 -7.32 6.80
C THR A 139 -0.49 -6.70 6.83
N VAL A 140 -1.24 -6.89 5.76
CA VAL A 140 -2.63 -6.44 5.66
C VAL A 140 -3.54 -7.63 5.66
N SER A 141 -4.71 -7.46 6.24
CA SER A 141 -5.79 -8.41 6.08
C SER A 141 -6.87 -7.85 5.17
N VAL A 142 -7.65 -8.75 4.60
CA VAL A 142 -8.61 -8.47 3.54
C VAL A 142 -9.87 -9.28 3.79
N TYR A 143 -11.03 -8.65 3.64
CA TYR A 143 -12.32 -9.34 3.66
C TYR A 143 -13.25 -8.75 2.61
N LYS A 144 -14.28 -9.50 2.20
CA LYS A 144 -15.33 -9.01 1.30
C LYS A 144 -16.40 -8.29 2.12
N CYS A 145 -16.62 -7.00 1.90
CA CYS A 145 -17.62 -6.24 2.64
C CYS A 145 -19.03 -6.52 2.09
N LEU A 146 -19.82 -7.31 2.83
CA LEU A 146 -21.16 -7.71 2.40
C LEU A 146 -22.22 -6.61 2.59
N GLY A 147 -21.90 -5.53 3.32
CA GLY A 147 -22.81 -4.41 3.56
C GLY A 147 -23.03 -3.49 2.36
N VAL A 148 -22.19 -3.56 1.33
CA VAL A 148 -22.27 -2.69 0.14
C VAL A 148 -22.02 -3.46 -1.15
N LYS A 149 -22.56 -2.97 -2.27
CA LYS A 149 -22.29 -3.49 -3.62
C LYS A 149 -21.75 -2.38 -4.52
N ARG A 150 -20.76 -2.72 -5.35
CA ARG A 150 -20.25 -1.81 -6.38
C ARG A 150 -21.31 -1.58 -7.45
N ARG A 151 -21.61 -0.32 -7.77
CA ARG A 151 -22.61 0.02 -8.81
C ARG A 151 -22.26 -0.56 -10.19
N SER A 152 -20.97 -0.62 -10.53
CA SER A 152 -20.51 -1.07 -11.84
C SER A 152 -20.59 -2.59 -12.05
N THR A 153 -20.36 -3.38 -11.01
CA THR A 153 -20.26 -4.85 -11.12
C THR A 153 -21.36 -5.59 -10.37
N ASN A 154 -22.18 -4.88 -9.60
CA ASN A 154 -23.17 -5.44 -8.67
C ASN A 154 -22.58 -6.49 -7.69
N ASP A 155 -21.27 -6.39 -7.42
CA ASP A 155 -20.54 -7.33 -6.55
C ASP A 155 -20.00 -6.61 -5.31
N HIS A 156 -19.78 -7.37 -4.25
CA HIS A 156 -19.26 -6.88 -2.98
C HIS A 156 -17.76 -6.53 -3.12
N PRO A 157 -17.32 -5.34 -2.68
CA PRO A 157 -15.92 -4.95 -2.71
C PRO A 157 -15.09 -5.68 -1.65
N PHE A 158 -13.80 -5.85 -1.92
CA PHE A 158 -12.81 -6.21 -0.91
C PHE A 158 -12.34 -4.97 -0.15
N PHE A 159 -12.30 -5.07 1.17
CA PHE A 159 -11.78 -4.05 2.09
C PHE A 159 -10.43 -4.54 2.62
N VAL A 160 -9.47 -3.61 2.79
CA VAL A 160 -8.10 -3.90 3.24
C VAL A 160 -7.90 -3.35 4.64
N VAL A 161 -8.06 -4.22 5.63
CA VAL A 161 -8.06 -3.92 7.06
C VAL A 161 -8.06 -5.24 7.87
N PRO A 162 -7.48 -5.31 9.08
CA PRO A 162 -6.54 -4.42 9.74
C PRO A 162 -5.11 -4.41 9.17
N TYR A 163 -4.36 -3.36 9.55
CA TYR A 163 -2.95 -3.20 9.21
C TYR A 163 -2.08 -3.59 10.40
N TYR A 164 -1.11 -4.44 10.14
CA TYR A 164 -0.07 -4.79 11.09
C TYR A 164 1.28 -4.28 10.57
N PHE A 165 1.91 -3.39 11.32
CA PHE A 165 3.23 -2.84 11.01
C PHE A 165 4.27 -3.53 11.88
N MET A 166 5.33 -4.03 11.28
CA MET A 166 6.58 -4.37 11.97
C MET A 166 7.71 -3.61 11.30
N ALA A 167 8.53 -2.89 12.06
CA ALA A 167 9.77 -2.42 11.46
C ALA A 167 10.76 -3.56 11.25
N THR A 168 11.68 -3.35 10.31
CA THR A 168 12.69 -4.33 9.89
C THR A 168 13.71 -4.65 10.98
N VAL A 169 13.93 -5.96 11.20
CA VAL A 169 15.23 -6.62 10.99
C VAL A 169 14.95 -7.96 10.30
N THR A 170 15.83 -8.31 9.37
CA THR A 170 15.82 -9.46 8.45
C THR A 170 15.18 -10.76 8.96
N ARG A 171 14.25 -11.30 8.14
CA ARG A 171 13.66 -12.65 8.23
C ARG A 171 13.04 -12.98 9.59
N THR A 172 11.84 -12.47 9.84
CA THR A 172 10.98 -12.95 10.93
C THR A 172 9.89 -13.85 10.34
N ARG A 173 9.70 -15.04 10.92
CA ARG A 173 8.53 -15.88 10.64
C ARG A 173 7.30 -15.20 11.25
N PHE A 174 6.29 -14.95 10.41
CA PHE A 174 5.05 -14.30 10.83
C PHE A 174 4.12 -15.35 11.45
N PHE A 175 3.83 -15.20 12.74
CA PHE A 175 2.69 -15.85 13.38
C PHE A 175 1.83 -14.73 13.97
N CYS A 176 0.68 -14.49 13.34
CA CYS A 176 -0.32 -13.55 13.84
C CYS A 176 -1.45 -14.38 14.44
N THR A 177 -1.59 -14.33 15.76
CA THR A 177 -2.76 -14.84 16.46
C THR A 177 -3.61 -13.64 16.84
N ILE A 178 -4.73 -13.45 16.13
CA ILE A 178 -5.75 -12.48 16.54
C ILE A 178 -6.69 -13.20 17.50
N TYR A 179 -6.71 -12.76 18.75
CA TYR A 179 -7.75 -13.16 19.70
C TYR A 179 -8.94 -12.23 19.45
N LEU A 180 -10.01 -12.78 18.86
CA LEU A 180 -11.31 -12.12 18.83
C LEU A 180 -12.04 -12.58 20.09
N ASP A 181 -11.99 -11.78 21.15
CA ASP A 181 -12.81 -12.05 22.34
C ASP A 181 -14.30 -11.95 21.93
N ASN A 182 -15.09 -12.96 22.33
CA ASN A 182 -16.52 -13.06 22.05
C ASN A 182 -17.31 -11.94 22.72
#